data_AF-A0A958RE85-F1
#
_entry.id   AF-A0A958RE85-F1
#
_cell.length_a   1.000
_cell.length_b   1.000
_cell.length_c   1.000
_cell.angle_alpha   90.00
_cell.angle_beta   90.00
_cell.angle_gamma   90.00
#
_symmetry.space_group_name_H-M   'P 1'
#
loop_
_entity.id
_entity.type
_entity.pdbx_description
1 polymer ?
#
loop_
_entity_poly.entity_id
_entity_poly.type
_entity_poly.pdbx_seq_one_letter_code
_entity_poly.pdbx_strand_id
1 'polypeptide(L)'
;MWKPLTILSFGFALLVVYQNCSSGVPFGTTDNFQSLVDSDEFPYEADFDQVAYMSCSEQQNVNQDYQTFFTFRVGAYNSGGVRVTEAFRNEVIRLNDSAVVTALQRNDFSVGTRLNVAIRTVDNLQLMYINEDSSNDGRSGIDYANLLTTFGDQAFTTELWYREDGKKLNYWPAAQYESEYRMEATLHFSESEQTAVDLRNFLSNRGIIALTFVDEGEIYPKGPGNRSGDSRALAKDVFGMGVSTRFKQPSPAVGSPGGSMPPRVLSSISEVSIDSRRSGQTYGYWSCPSDMYFMIVLPEALDDDPTLCATDQDPTSLSELQKAVRRSLFAEDWYIDWTKKCIVPKEGRSTAGSCYGINSNTQQTHKVNYTTWPAGCGFGHEDGLCPHFASICLRP
;
A
#
# COMPACT_ATOMS: atom_id res chain seq x y z
N MET A 1 -42.41 59.82 76.47
CA MET A 1 -43.39 59.78 75.37
C MET A 1 -42.72 59.08 74.19
N TRP A 2 -43.30 57.95 73.77
CA TRP A 2 -43.12 57.25 72.48
C TRP A 2 -41.73 56.66 72.12
N LYS A 3 -41.65 55.32 72.25
CA LYS A 3 -40.87 54.38 71.41
C LYS A 3 -41.69 54.14 70.10
N PRO A 4 -41.16 53.63 68.96
CA PRO A 4 -40.32 52.41 68.93
C PRO A 4 -39.34 52.14 67.73
N LEU A 5 -38.61 51.03 67.91
CA LEU A 5 -38.24 49.95 66.96
C LEU A 5 -37.32 50.17 65.71
N THR A 6 -36.17 49.47 65.77
CA THR A 6 -35.61 48.48 64.79
C THR A 6 -35.19 48.93 63.38
N ILE A 7 -33.95 48.59 62.97
CA ILE A 7 -33.64 47.63 61.88
C ILE A 7 -32.13 47.51 61.59
N LEU A 8 -31.69 46.24 61.69
CA LEU A 8 -30.63 45.52 60.98
C LEU A 8 -29.19 46.06 60.94
N SER A 9 -28.37 45.48 61.82
CA SER A 9 -27.06 44.92 61.46
C SER A 9 -27.24 43.78 60.44
N PHE A 10 -26.89 44.00 59.17
CA PHE A 10 -26.63 42.91 58.21
C PHE A 10 -25.78 43.47 57.06
N GLY A 11 -24.47 43.32 57.18
CA GLY A 11 -23.58 43.89 56.17
C GLY A 11 -22.10 43.60 56.38
N PHE A 12 -21.74 42.39 56.84
CA PHE A 12 -20.33 41.95 56.81
C PHE A 12 -20.21 40.42 56.88
N ALA A 13 -21.01 39.70 56.09
CA ALA A 13 -20.93 38.22 55.99
C ALA A 13 -21.35 37.73 54.60
N LEU A 14 -20.78 38.30 53.53
CA LEU A 14 -21.09 37.87 52.16
C LEU A 14 -19.88 37.94 51.20
N LEU A 15 -18.68 37.64 51.70
CA LEU A 15 -17.46 37.54 50.89
C LEU A 15 -16.53 36.37 51.29
N VAL A 16 -17.07 35.26 51.85
CA VAL A 16 -16.27 34.05 52.12
C VAL A 16 -17.04 32.74 51.84
N VAL A 17 -17.86 32.70 50.78
CA VAL A 17 -18.46 31.44 50.27
C VAL A 17 -18.21 31.23 48.77
N TYR A 18 -17.06 31.72 48.27
CA TYR A 18 -16.39 31.11 47.12
C TYR A 18 -15.24 30.24 47.64
N GLN A 19 -15.55 29.31 48.55
CA GLN A 19 -14.71 28.15 48.74
C GLN A 19 -15.34 26.99 47.98
N ASN A 20 -14.76 26.69 46.81
CA ASN A 20 -14.64 25.34 46.27
C ASN A 20 -15.91 24.46 46.27
N CYS A 21 -16.98 24.93 45.63
CA CYS A 21 -17.98 24.03 45.03
C CYS A 21 -17.74 23.84 43.53
N SER A 22 -16.47 23.74 43.12
CA SER A 22 -16.12 22.73 42.14
C SER A 22 -16.05 21.44 42.94
N SER A 23 -17.18 20.75 43.10
CA SER A 23 -17.09 19.29 43.16
C SER A 23 -16.41 18.91 41.85
N GLY A 24 -15.08 18.76 41.90
CA GLY A 24 -14.41 17.96 40.90
C GLY A 24 -15.19 16.67 40.93
N VAL A 25 -15.97 16.44 39.87
CA VAL A 25 -16.54 15.13 39.64
C VAL A 25 -15.30 14.24 39.76
N PRO A 26 -15.25 13.30 40.73
CA PRO A 26 -14.19 12.32 40.72
C PRO A 26 -14.50 11.52 39.46
N PHE A 27 -13.98 11.99 38.32
CA PHE A 27 -13.66 11.10 37.23
C PHE A 27 -12.87 10.00 37.92
N GLY A 28 -13.42 8.79 37.96
CA GLY A 28 -12.65 7.59 38.27
C GLY A 28 -11.58 7.46 37.18
N THR A 29 -10.56 8.31 37.26
CA THR A 29 -9.64 8.66 36.17
C THR A 29 -8.67 7.55 35.86
N THR A 30 -8.50 6.56 36.74
CA THR A 30 -7.62 5.43 36.49
C THR A 30 -8.35 4.29 35.79
N ASP A 31 -9.56 3.94 36.22
CA ASP A 31 -10.22 2.73 35.72
C ASP A 31 -10.70 2.88 34.27
N ASN A 32 -11.28 4.04 33.92
CA ASN A 32 -11.76 4.31 32.56
C ASN A 32 -10.62 4.60 31.56
N PHE A 33 -9.48 5.12 32.04
CA PHE A 33 -8.32 5.35 31.18
C PHE A 33 -7.59 4.04 30.92
N GLN A 34 -7.39 3.23 31.96
CA GLN A 34 -6.76 1.93 31.83
C GLN A 34 -7.61 0.98 30.97
N SER A 35 -8.94 0.98 31.14
CA SER A 35 -9.83 0.18 30.27
C SER A 35 -9.77 0.59 28.80
N LEU A 36 -9.38 1.83 28.49
CA LEU A 36 -9.21 2.31 27.11
C LEU A 36 -7.85 1.94 26.54
N VAL A 37 -6.79 2.06 27.35
CA VAL A 37 -5.46 1.53 27.01
C VAL A 37 -5.57 0.03 26.72
N ASP A 38 -6.36 -0.66 27.53
CA ASP A 38 -6.66 -2.10 27.43
C ASP A 38 -7.86 -2.39 26.50
N SER A 39 -8.36 -1.38 25.76
CA SER A 39 -9.56 -1.54 24.92
C SER A 39 -9.36 -2.63 23.88
N ASP A 40 -10.45 -3.36 23.63
CA ASP A 40 -10.45 -4.44 22.67
C ASP A 40 -10.60 -3.98 21.22
N GLU A 41 -11.01 -2.73 21.00
CA GLU A 41 -11.24 -2.19 19.66
C GLU A 41 -9.92 -1.73 19.03
N PHE A 42 -9.65 -2.19 17.82
CA PHE A 42 -8.47 -1.79 17.07
C PHE A 42 -8.62 -0.33 16.59
N PRO A 43 -7.68 0.57 16.93
CA PRO A 43 -7.91 2.01 16.78
C PRO A 43 -7.72 2.54 15.37
N TYR A 44 -7.13 1.76 14.45
CA TYR A 44 -6.73 2.26 13.13
C TYR A 44 -7.47 1.57 11.99
N GLU A 45 -7.66 2.33 10.90
CA GLU A 45 -7.94 1.76 9.59
C GLU A 45 -6.92 2.31 8.60
N ALA A 46 -6.53 1.47 7.64
CA ALA A 46 -5.60 1.86 6.59
C ALA A 46 -5.99 1.24 5.25
N ASP A 47 -5.77 1.99 4.18
CA ASP A 47 -5.96 1.53 2.81
C ASP A 47 -5.04 2.26 1.82
N PHE A 48 -4.92 1.69 0.63
CA PHE A 48 -4.26 2.30 -0.53
C PHE A 48 -5.29 2.49 -1.65
N ASP A 49 -4.99 3.35 -2.61
CA ASP A 49 -5.92 3.72 -3.70
C ASP A 49 -5.33 3.51 -5.10
N GLN A 50 -4.09 3.03 -5.18
CA GLN A 50 -3.42 2.75 -6.43
C GLN A 50 -2.57 1.49 -6.30
N VAL A 51 -2.65 0.63 -7.31
CA VAL A 51 -1.76 -0.54 -7.48
C VAL A 51 -1.23 -0.49 -8.91
N ALA A 52 0.08 -0.54 -9.04
CA ALA A 52 0.75 -0.75 -10.31
C ALA A 52 1.43 -2.11 -10.31
N TYR A 53 1.36 -2.77 -11.46
CA TYR A 53 2.02 -4.02 -11.74
C TYR A 53 2.90 -3.86 -12.97
N MET A 54 4.16 -4.26 -12.87
CA MET A 54 5.09 -4.26 -13.99
C MET A 54 5.64 -5.67 -14.17
N SER A 55 5.31 -6.31 -15.28
CA SER A 55 5.75 -7.68 -15.61
C SER A 55 7.24 -7.80 -15.98
N CYS A 56 7.96 -6.67 -16.01
CA CYS A 56 9.39 -6.52 -16.25
C CYS A 56 9.87 -5.37 -15.35
N SER A 57 10.73 -5.65 -14.39
CA SER A 57 11.12 -4.69 -13.35
C SER A 57 12.59 -4.34 -13.32
N GLU A 58 13.36 -4.72 -14.33
CA GLU A 58 14.78 -4.43 -14.32
C GLU A 58 15.01 -2.95 -14.68
N GLN A 59 15.05 -2.13 -13.61
CA GLN A 59 15.75 -0.86 -13.62
C GLN A 59 16.65 -0.72 -12.39
N GLN A 60 17.91 -0.34 -12.58
CA GLN A 60 18.97 -0.47 -11.57
C GLN A 60 18.77 0.32 -10.25
N ASN A 61 19.21 -0.35 -9.18
CA ASN A 61 19.70 0.05 -7.85
C ASN A 61 18.74 0.73 -6.84
N VAL A 62 18.16 -0.10 -5.95
CA VAL A 62 18.26 0.13 -4.50
C VAL A 62 18.89 -1.12 -3.85
N ASN A 63 20.22 -1.20 -3.98
CA ASN A 63 21.14 -2.05 -3.21
C ASN A 63 21.13 -3.57 -3.49
N GLN A 64 21.95 -3.97 -4.47
CA GLN A 64 22.72 -5.23 -4.52
C GLN A 64 22.10 -6.45 -3.81
N ASP A 65 21.04 -7.03 -4.38
CA ASP A 65 20.95 -8.48 -4.64
C ASP A 65 19.68 -8.87 -5.43
N TYR A 66 19.91 -9.60 -6.53
CA TYR A 66 19.08 -10.49 -7.38
C TYR A 66 17.86 -9.97 -8.20
N GLN A 67 18.01 -10.16 -9.52
CA GLN A 67 17.01 -10.62 -10.51
C GLN A 67 15.54 -10.35 -10.15
N THR A 68 15.07 -9.11 -10.25
CA THR A 68 13.63 -8.83 -10.17
C THR A 68 13.01 -8.90 -11.56
N PHE A 69 12.12 -9.86 -11.79
CA PHE A 69 11.37 -9.97 -13.04
C PHE A 69 10.10 -9.14 -13.04
N PHE A 70 9.43 -8.96 -11.90
CA PHE A 70 8.26 -8.09 -11.86
C PHE A 70 8.08 -7.42 -10.50
N THR A 71 7.33 -6.31 -10.50
CA THR A 71 7.05 -5.53 -9.29
C THR A 71 5.57 -5.26 -9.11
N PHE A 72 5.18 -5.19 -7.84
CA PHE A 72 3.94 -4.54 -7.42
C PHE A 72 4.30 -3.27 -6.68
N ARG A 73 3.68 -2.17 -7.06
CA ARG A 73 3.76 -0.92 -6.31
C ARG A 73 2.38 -0.56 -5.83
N VAL A 74 2.24 -0.33 -4.53
CA VAL A 74 0.98 0.10 -3.93
C VAL A 74 1.19 1.44 -3.26
N GLY A 75 0.18 2.29 -3.29
CA GLY A 75 0.28 3.60 -2.65
C GLY A 75 -1.06 4.24 -2.37
N ALA A 76 -1.05 5.10 -1.36
CA ALA A 76 -2.15 5.98 -1.00
C ALA A 76 -1.83 7.40 -1.49
N TYR A 77 -2.43 7.84 -2.60
CA TYR A 77 -2.07 9.11 -3.22
C TYR A 77 -3.17 10.16 -3.25
N ASN A 78 -4.42 9.75 -3.07
CA ASN A 78 -5.59 10.61 -3.16
C ASN A 78 -6.56 10.41 -1.99
N SER A 79 -7.24 9.27 -1.95
CA SER A 79 -8.24 8.89 -0.94
C SER A 79 -7.77 7.83 0.05
N GLY A 80 -6.64 7.18 -0.24
CA GLY A 80 -6.02 6.20 0.66
C GLY A 80 -5.29 6.86 1.83
N GLY A 81 -4.89 6.05 2.79
CA GLY A 81 -4.00 6.44 3.89
C GLY A 81 -4.34 5.70 5.17
N VAL A 82 -3.85 6.21 6.31
CA VAL A 82 -4.22 5.73 7.64
C VAL A 82 -4.99 6.78 8.42
N ARG A 83 -5.97 6.35 9.23
CA ARG A 83 -6.64 7.21 10.22
C ARG A 83 -7.09 6.41 11.44
N VAL A 84 -7.44 7.15 12.50
CA VAL A 84 -8.15 6.58 13.66
C VAL A 84 -9.60 6.27 13.27
N THR A 85 -10.10 5.08 13.62
CA THR A 85 -11.45 4.62 13.29
C THR A 85 -12.52 5.49 13.96
N GLU A 86 -13.69 5.57 13.34
CA GLU A 86 -14.84 6.27 13.93
C GLU A 86 -15.34 5.56 15.20
N ALA A 87 -15.26 4.23 15.22
CA ALA A 87 -15.61 3.43 16.40
C ALA A 87 -14.76 3.83 17.62
N PHE A 88 -13.43 3.91 17.45
CA PHE A 88 -12.53 4.35 18.51
C PHE A 88 -12.77 5.81 18.90
N ARG A 89 -12.95 6.72 17.91
CA ARG A 89 -13.28 8.14 18.18
C ARG A 89 -14.54 8.28 19.05
N ASN A 90 -15.58 7.49 18.77
CA ASN A 90 -16.82 7.50 19.54
C ASN A 90 -16.65 6.96 20.96
N GLU A 91 -15.79 5.96 21.16
CA GLU A 91 -15.46 5.42 22.49
C GLU A 91 -14.76 6.47 23.37
N VAL A 92 -13.90 7.30 22.77
CA VAL A 92 -13.07 8.28 23.48
C VAL A 92 -13.63 9.69 23.52
N ILE A 93 -14.82 9.94 22.96
CA ILE A 93 -15.41 11.30 22.79
C ILE A 93 -15.54 12.11 24.09
N ARG A 94 -15.54 11.44 25.25
CA ARG A 94 -15.66 12.08 26.58
C ARG A 94 -14.31 12.47 27.18
N LEU A 95 -13.20 12.08 26.56
CA LEU A 95 -11.86 12.37 27.02
C LEU A 95 -11.36 13.67 26.40
N ASN A 96 -10.36 14.27 27.04
CA ASN A 96 -9.63 15.37 26.42
C ASN A 96 -8.59 14.81 25.43
N ASP A 97 -8.22 15.61 24.42
CA ASP A 97 -7.32 15.18 23.34
C ASP A 97 -5.98 14.63 23.85
N SER A 98 -5.42 15.21 24.92
CA SER A 98 -4.17 14.74 25.52
C SER A 98 -4.28 13.33 26.09
N ALA A 99 -5.39 13.02 26.75
CA ALA A 99 -5.68 11.67 27.23
C ALA A 99 -5.89 10.69 26.07
N VAL A 100 -6.56 11.11 24.98
CA VAL A 100 -6.73 10.25 23.79
C VAL A 100 -5.39 9.92 23.14
N VAL A 101 -4.55 10.92 22.91
CA VAL A 101 -3.21 10.72 22.35
C VAL A 101 -2.41 9.78 23.27
N THR A 102 -2.43 10.00 24.59
CA THR A 102 -1.74 9.12 25.55
C THR A 102 -2.29 7.69 25.52
N ALA A 103 -3.59 7.50 25.34
CA ALA A 103 -4.21 6.19 25.24
C ALA A 103 -3.76 5.47 23.96
N LEU A 104 -3.80 6.14 22.81
CA LEU A 104 -3.27 5.62 21.55
C LEU A 104 -1.77 5.28 21.64
N GLN A 105 -0.98 6.09 22.35
CA GLN A 105 0.44 5.82 22.55
C GLN A 105 0.75 4.66 23.50
N ARG A 106 -0.23 4.16 24.24
CA ARG A 106 -0.05 3.09 25.24
C ARG A 106 -0.82 1.83 24.92
N ASN A 107 -1.79 1.92 24.00
CA ASN A 107 -2.60 0.80 23.59
C ASN A 107 -1.75 -0.27 22.91
N ASP A 108 -1.97 -1.54 23.27
CA ASP A 108 -1.19 -2.69 22.79
C ASP A 108 -1.32 -2.92 21.27
N PHE A 109 -2.35 -2.38 20.63
CA PHE A 109 -2.50 -2.40 19.17
C PHE A 109 -1.76 -1.29 18.45
N SER A 110 -1.20 -0.32 19.19
CA SER A 110 -0.60 0.87 18.63
C SER A 110 0.90 0.91 18.89
N VAL A 111 1.32 0.65 20.12
CA VAL A 111 2.75 0.65 20.49
C VAL A 111 3.50 -0.37 19.66
N GLY A 112 4.60 0.06 19.04
CA GLY A 112 5.45 -0.84 18.26
C GLY A 112 4.76 -1.41 17.03
N THR A 113 3.64 -0.84 16.58
CA THR A 113 2.91 -1.37 15.42
C THR A 113 3.41 -0.73 14.13
N ARG A 114 3.54 -1.49 13.07
CA ARG A 114 3.89 -1.01 11.73
C ARG A 114 2.82 -1.39 10.72
N LEU A 115 2.69 -0.57 9.69
CA LEU A 115 1.88 -0.90 8.53
C LEU A 115 2.74 -1.67 7.53
N ASN A 116 2.24 -2.77 7.00
CA ASN A 116 3.00 -3.71 6.18
C ASN A 116 2.19 -4.12 4.96
N VAL A 117 2.82 -4.15 3.79
CA VAL A 117 2.26 -4.72 2.56
C VAL A 117 2.98 -6.01 2.24
N ALA A 118 2.23 -7.07 1.97
CA ALA A 118 2.74 -8.37 1.56
C ALA A 118 1.73 -9.10 0.67
N ILE A 119 2.19 -10.08 -0.11
CA ILE A 119 1.29 -11.02 -0.77
C ILE A 119 0.97 -12.17 0.19
N ARG A 120 -0.30 -12.49 0.40
CA ARG A 120 -0.75 -13.50 1.38
C ARG A 120 -1.79 -14.45 0.77
N THR A 121 -1.94 -15.63 1.37
CA THR A 121 -3.01 -16.57 0.97
C THR A 121 -4.31 -16.27 1.71
N VAL A 122 -5.43 -16.32 1.00
CA VAL A 122 -6.76 -16.06 1.58
C VAL A 122 -7.16 -17.08 2.65
N ASP A 123 -6.60 -18.29 2.60
CA ASP A 123 -6.91 -19.35 3.55
C ASP A 123 -6.20 -19.19 4.91
N ASN A 124 -5.09 -18.43 4.91
CA ASN A 124 -4.30 -18.14 6.10
C ASN A 124 -3.46 -16.87 5.89
N LEU A 125 -3.90 -15.77 6.48
CA LEU A 125 -3.27 -14.47 6.33
C LEU A 125 -1.93 -14.37 7.09
N GLN A 126 -1.61 -15.34 7.96
CA GLN A 126 -0.27 -15.41 8.54
C GLN A 126 0.78 -15.90 7.53
N LEU A 127 0.36 -16.59 6.46
CA LEU A 127 1.27 -17.09 5.43
C LEU A 127 1.41 -16.07 4.31
N MET A 128 2.60 -15.50 4.24
CA MET A 128 3.07 -14.69 3.14
C MET A 128 3.55 -15.57 1.99
N TYR A 129 3.40 -15.07 0.75
CA TYR A 129 4.10 -15.61 -0.40
C TYR A 129 5.57 -15.19 -0.30
N ILE A 130 6.43 -16.16 -0.07
CA ILE A 130 7.87 -15.99 0.11
C ILE A 130 8.54 -16.46 -1.18
N ASN A 131 9.42 -15.64 -1.76
CA ASN A 131 10.23 -16.03 -2.89
C ASN A 131 11.18 -17.17 -2.48
N GLU A 132 11.28 -18.23 -3.28
CA GLU A 132 11.88 -19.53 -2.89
C GLU A 132 13.32 -19.44 -2.36
N ASP A 133 14.05 -18.37 -2.69
CA ASP A 133 15.44 -18.12 -2.27
C ASP A 133 15.58 -17.31 -0.97
N SER A 134 14.48 -16.86 -0.37
CA SER A 134 14.50 -16.17 0.92
C SER A 134 14.36 -17.16 2.08
N SER A 135 15.02 -16.88 3.21
CA SER A 135 14.77 -17.62 4.45
C SER A 135 13.28 -17.63 4.75
N ASN A 136 12.79 -18.62 5.52
CA ASN A 136 11.38 -18.74 5.92
C ASN A 136 10.80 -17.49 6.64
N ASP A 137 11.62 -16.47 6.90
CA ASP A 137 11.30 -15.23 7.59
C ASP A 137 10.95 -14.08 6.63
N GLY A 138 11.08 -14.27 5.31
CA GLY A 138 10.83 -13.24 4.30
C GLY A 138 11.85 -12.08 4.31
N ARG A 139 11.92 -11.34 3.21
CA ARG A 139 12.85 -10.20 3.03
C ARG A 139 12.09 -8.90 2.81
N SER A 140 12.41 -7.89 3.63
CA SER A 140 11.92 -6.52 3.44
C SER A 140 12.35 -5.96 2.07
N GLY A 141 11.41 -5.31 1.37
CA GLY A 141 11.55 -4.82 0.00
C GLY A 141 11.32 -5.87 -1.09
N ILE A 142 11.25 -7.17 -0.74
CA ILE A 142 11.04 -8.26 -1.71
C ILE A 142 9.68 -8.90 -1.43
N ASP A 143 9.57 -9.62 -0.32
CA ASP A 143 8.36 -10.38 0.04
C ASP A 143 7.34 -9.49 0.78
N TYR A 144 7.84 -8.52 1.54
CA TYR A 144 7.02 -7.51 2.22
C TYR A 144 7.68 -6.14 2.22
N ALA A 145 6.92 -5.09 2.49
CA ALA A 145 7.44 -3.75 2.70
C ALA A 145 6.67 -3.05 3.82
N ASN A 146 7.40 -2.38 4.72
CA ASN A 146 6.79 -1.55 5.75
C ASN A 146 6.50 -0.16 5.19
N LEU A 147 5.37 0.42 5.59
CA LEU A 147 4.90 1.73 5.20
C LEU A 147 4.83 2.62 6.43
N LEU A 148 5.19 3.90 6.24
CA LEU A 148 5.22 4.90 7.30
C LEU A 148 6.11 4.48 8.48
N THR A 149 6.12 5.35 9.49
CA THR A 149 6.86 5.13 10.74
C THR A 149 6.09 4.19 11.69
N THR A 150 6.75 3.76 12.76
CA THR A 150 6.15 2.94 13.81
C THR A 150 5.10 3.74 14.60
N PHE A 151 3.95 3.13 14.83
CA PHE A 151 2.82 3.70 15.55
C PHE A 151 3.13 3.75 17.06
N GLY A 152 2.41 4.62 17.77
CA GLY A 152 2.68 4.92 19.19
C GLY A 152 3.71 6.03 19.42
N ASP A 153 4.44 6.47 18.38
CA ASP A 153 5.22 7.71 18.45
C ASP A 153 4.31 8.92 18.72
N GLN A 154 4.77 9.85 19.57
CA GLN A 154 3.97 11.00 20.00
C GLN A 154 3.63 11.92 18.84
N ALA A 155 4.60 12.25 17.98
CA ALA A 155 4.41 13.20 16.91
C ALA A 155 3.48 12.61 15.84
N PHE A 156 3.70 11.34 15.48
CA PHE A 156 2.85 10.64 14.52
C PHE A 156 1.42 10.45 15.03
N THR A 157 1.25 10.02 16.28
CA THR A 157 -0.08 9.81 16.89
C THR A 157 -0.85 11.13 17.02
N THR A 158 -0.15 12.21 17.38
CA THR A 158 -0.72 13.56 17.45
C THR A 158 -1.23 14.01 16.07
N GLU A 159 -0.42 13.87 15.03
CA GLU A 159 -0.82 14.19 13.65
C GLU A 159 -2.06 13.38 13.23
N LEU A 160 -2.09 12.07 13.50
CA LEU A 160 -3.25 11.22 13.18
C LEU A 160 -4.53 11.62 13.93
N TRP A 161 -4.42 12.01 15.20
CA TRP A 161 -5.58 12.38 16.02
C TRP A 161 -6.22 13.68 15.54
N TYR A 162 -5.41 14.73 15.36
CA TYR A 162 -5.86 16.08 15.04
C TYR A 162 -6.16 16.32 13.54
N ARG A 163 -5.92 15.33 12.69
CA ARG A 163 -6.44 15.34 11.32
C ARG A 163 -7.95 15.52 11.35
N GLU A 164 -8.47 16.35 10.44
CA GLU A 164 -9.91 16.54 10.28
C GLU A 164 -10.63 15.19 10.14
N ASP A 165 -11.79 15.07 10.78
CA ASP A 165 -12.54 13.82 10.79
C ASP A 165 -12.79 13.32 9.36
N GLY A 166 -12.44 12.05 9.14
CA GLY A 166 -12.55 11.40 7.83
C GLY A 166 -11.35 11.61 6.89
N LYS A 167 -10.42 12.53 7.18
CA LYS A 167 -9.18 12.65 6.39
C LYS A 167 -8.17 11.59 6.82
N LYS A 168 -7.50 11.01 5.83
CA LYS A 168 -6.42 10.04 6.03
C LYS A 168 -5.05 10.69 5.91
N LEU A 169 -4.09 10.16 6.64
CA LEU A 169 -2.68 10.50 6.53
C LEU A 169 -2.03 9.57 5.52
N ASN A 170 -1.47 10.14 4.47
CA ASN A 170 -0.73 9.41 3.43
C ASN A 170 0.70 9.96 3.21
N TYR A 171 1.06 11.02 3.93
CA TYR A 171 2.35 11.68 3.86
C TYR A 171 2.80 12.11 5.27
N TRP A 172 3.99 11.70 5.67
CA TRP A 172 4.60 11.99 6.96
C TRP A 172 6.01 12.57 6.78
N PRO A 173 6.16 13.91 6.68
CA PRO A 173 7.46 14.53 6.39
C PRO A 173 8.48 14.41 7.52
N ALA A 174 8.03 14.12 8.75
CA ALA A 174 8.89 13.96 9.91
C ALA A 174 9.37 12.51 10.12
N ALA A 175 9.18 11.62 9.13
CA ALA A 175 9.72 10.27 9.19
C ALA A 175 11.26 10.30 9.25
N GLN A 176 11.85 9.26 9.84
CA GLN A 176 13.30 9.15 9.92
C GLN A 176 13.94 8.82 8.56
N TYR A 177 13.23 8.06 7.73
CA TYR A 177 13.71 7.57 6.43
C TYR A 177 12.83 8.09 5.30
N GLU A 178 13.44 8.42 4.15
CA GLU A 178 12.73 8.94 2.98
C GLU A 178 11.66 7.96 2.44
N SER A 179 11.95 6.66 2.52
CA SER A 179 11.00 5.59 2.17
C SER A 179 9.73 5.58 3.03
N GLU A 180 9.75 6.24 4.19
CA GLU A 180 8.62 6.32 5.12
C GLU A 180 7.85 7.65 4.99
N TYR A 181 8.30 8.58 4.13
CA TYR A 181 7.60 9.85 3.94
C TYR A 181 6.24 9.68 3.31
N ARG A 182 6.06 8.69 2.44
CA ARG A 182 4.79 8.43 1.76
C ARG A 182 4.29 7.06 2.17
N MET A 183 2.97 6.94 2.24
CA MET A 183 2.35 5.62 2.37
C MET A 183 2.38 4.93 1.00
N GLU A 184 3.55 4.38 0.68
CA GLU A 184 3.86 3.68 -0.55
C GLU A 184 4.77 2.49 -0.25
N ALA A 185 4.59 1.41 -1.00
CA ALA A 185 5.45 0.23 -0.95
C ALA A 185 5.67 -0.31 -2.36
N THR A 186 6.88 -0.83 -2.59
CA THR A 186 7.17 -1.64 -3.78
C THR A 186 7.63 -3.02 -3.32
N LEU A 187 7.01 -4.05 -3.88
CA LEU A 187 7.39 -5.45 -3.71
C LEU A 187 8.08 -5.91 -4.98
N HIS A 188 9.23 -6.54 -4.80
CA HIS A 188 10.09 -7.03 -5.87
C HIS A 188 10.06 -8.55 -5.86
N PHE A 189 9.72 -9.17 -6.99
CA PHE A 189 9.56 -10.62 -7.04
C PHE A 189 10.30 -11.26 -8.21
N SER A 190 10.71 -12.51 -7.95
CA SER A 190 11.03 -13.58 -8.89
C SER A 190 12.24 -13.39 -9.80
N GLU A 191 12.97 -14.48 -9.99
CA GLU A 191 14.13 -14.59 -10.88
C GLU A 191 13.81 -15.16 -12.27
N SER A 192 12.54 -15.44 -12.61
CA SER A 192 12.19 -16.01 -13.90
C SER A 192 10.75 -15.74 -14.35
N GLU A 193 10.51 -15.80 -15.67
CA GLU A 193 9.15 -15.68 -16.22
C GLU A 193 8.23 -16.83 -15.76
N GLN A 194 8.76 -18.03 -15.50
CA GLN A 194 7.95 -19.16 -15.02
C GLN A 194 7.38 -18.88 -13.63
N THR A 195 8.24 -18.49 -12.69
CA THR A 195 7.82 -18.11 -11.33
C THR A 195 6.90 -16.90 -11.36
N ALA A 196 7.08 -15.97 -12.31
CA ALA A 196 6.13 -14.88 -12.54
C ALA A 196 4.74 -15.35 -12.98
N VAL A 197 4.67 -16.34 -13.89
CA VAL A 197 3.40 -16.99 -14.25
C VAL A 197 2.77 -17.64 -13.03
N ASP A 198 3.56 -18.34 -12.20
CA ASP A 198 3.06 -19.03 -11.02
C ASP A 198 2.51 -18.07 -9.96
N LEU A 199 3.18 -16.93 -9.71
CA LEU A 199 2.64 -15.92 -8.82
C LEU A 199 1.35 -15.30 -9.38
N ARG A 200 1.30 -14.96 -10.68
CA ARG A 200 0.07 -14.41 -11.29
C ARG A 200 -1.10 -15.39 -11.19
N ASN A 201 -0.82 -16.69 -11.35
CA ASN A 201 -1.79 -17.76 -11.13
C ASN A 201 -2.17 -17.86 -9.64
N PHE A 202 -1.21 -17.76 -8.72
CA PHE A 202 -1.48 -17.73 -7.28
C PHE A 202 -2.43 -16.59 -6.92
N LEU A 203 -2.10 -15.36 -7.31
CA LEU A 203 -2.88 -14.15 -7.07
C LEU A 203 -4.27 -14.18 -7.72
N SER A 204 -4.40 -14.79 -8.89
CA SER A 204 -5.70 -14.89 -9.58
C SER A 204 -6.66 -15.88 -8.92
N ASN A 205 -6.14 -16.84 -8.13
CA ASN A 205 -6.92 -17.95 -7.60
C ASN A 205 -7.10 -17.92 -6.08
N ARG A 206 -6.02 -17.65 -5.32
CA ARG A 206 -6.00 -17.77 -3.86
C ARG A 206 -5.13 -16.75 -3.14
N GLY A 207 -4.39 -15.92 -3.88
CA GLY A 207 -3.52 -14.89 -3.34
C GLY A 207 -4.21 -13.53 -3.29
N ILE A 208 -3.80 -12.71 -2.32
CA ILE A 208 -4.18 -11.30 -2.23
C ILE A 208 -2.94 -10.46 -1.94
N ILE A 209 -2.96 -9.21 -2.38
CA ILE A 209 -2.05 -8.18 -1.85
C ILE A 209 -2.72 -7.61 -0.60
N ALA A 210 -2.06 -7.71 0.54
CA ALA A 210 -2.62 -7.36 1.83
C ALA A 210 -1.82 -6.23 2.48
N LEU A 211 -2.53 -5.18 2.88
CA LEU A 211 -2.06 -4.12 3.76
C LEU A 211 -2.51 -4.48 5.17
N THR A 212 -1.59 -4.78 6.07
CA THR A 212 -1.86 -5.29 7.42
C THR A 212 -1.05 -4.57 8.47
N PHE A 213 -1.55 -4.57 9.71
CA PHE A 213 -0.78 -4.10 10.87
C PHE A 213 0.04 -5.24 11.47
N VAL A 214 1.32 -5.02 11.76
CA VAL A 214 2.25 -6.00 12.33
C VAL A 214 2.98 -5.40 13.52
N ASP A 215 3.51 -6.23 14.42
CA ASP A 215 4.46 -5.76 15.42
C ASP A 215 5.82 -5.40 14.79
N GLU A 216 6.53 -4.46 15.38
CA GLU A 216 7.85 -4.04 14.94
C GLU A 216 8.84 -5.20 15.06
N GLY A 217 9.50 -5.52 13.94
CA GLY A 217 10.38 -6.69 13.84
C GLY A 217 9.67 -7.99 13.48
N GLU A 218 8.34 -7.98 13.36
CA GLU A 218 7.53 -9.15 12.97
C GLU A 218 6.96 -9.02 11.56
N ILE A 219 6.60 -10.15 10.95
CA ILE A 219 5.95 -10.23 9.63
C ILE A 219 4.51 -10.76 9.69
N TYR A 220 4.06 -11.10 10.89
CA TYR A 220 2.78 -11.72 11.17
C TYR A 220 1.71 -10.66 11.49
N PRO A 221 0.61 -10.60 10.72
CA PRO A 221 -0.44 -9.62 10.97
C PRO A 221 -1.11 -9.76 12.33
N LYS A 222 -1.39 -8.62 12.96
CA LYS A 222 -2.27 -8.49 14.11
C LYS A 222 -3.72 -8.79 13.70
N GLY A 223 -4.45 -9.46 14.59
CA GLY A 223 -5.88 -9.74 14.42
C GLY A 223 -6.58 -9.92 15.77
N PRO A 224 -7.93 -10.01 15.77
CA PRO A 224 -8.72 -10.04 17.00
C PRO A 224 -8.35 -11.15 18.00
N GLY A 225 -7.81 -12.28 17.53
CA GLY A 225 -7.41 -13.43 18.36
C GLY A 225 -5.92 -13.50 18.73
N ASN A 226 -5.05 -12.67 18.16
CA ASN A 226 -3.59 -12.78 18.29
C ASN A 226 -3.00 -11.65 19.15
N ARG A 227 -3.47 -11.49 20.39
CA ARG A 227 -2.88 -10.53 21.33
C ARG A 227 -1.56 -10.98 21.96
N SER A 228 -1.24 -12.27 21.91
CA SER A 228 -0.21 -12.86 22.78
C SER A 228 0.90 -13.61 22.05
N GLY A 229 1.30 -13.15 20.86
CA GLY A 229 2.53 -13.65 20.21
C GLY A 229 2.49 -15.11 19.73
N ASP A 230 1.33 -15.77 19.69
CA ASP A 230 1.18 -17.08 19.04
C ASP A 230 0.95 -16.90 17.54
N SER A 231 2.00 -16.39 16.88
CA SER A 231 2.04 -16.00 15.46
C SER A 231 1.85 -17.15 14.47
N ARG A 232 1.67 -18.39 14.96
CA ARG A 232 1.56 -19.61 14.14
C ARG A 232 0.15 -20.18 14.04
N ALA A 233 -0.82 -19.65 14.78
CA ALA A 233 -2.21 -20.06 14.62
C ALA A 233 -2.74 -19.59 13.25
N LEU A 234 -3.49 -20.45 12.55
CA LEU A 234 -4.16 -20.10 11.29
C LEU A 234 -5.07 -18.89 11.54
N ALA A 235 -4.66 -17.69 11.14
CA ALA A 235 -5.49 -16.50 11.25
C ALA A 235 -6.15 -16.22 9.90
N LYS A 236 -7.47 -16.37 9.86
CA LYS A 236 -8.29 -15.94 8.72
C LYS A 236 -8.68 -14.47 8.80
N ASP A 237 -8.50 -13.87 9.98
CA ASP A 237 -8.98 -12.54 10.30
C ASP A 237 -7.84 -11.71 10.91
N VAL A 238 -7.52 -10.60 10.26
CA VAL A 238 -6.45 -9.67 10.63
C VAL A 238 -6.93 -8.23 10.41
N PHE A 239 -6.27 -7.27 11.04
CA PHE A 239 -6.59 -5.86 10.82
C PHE A 239 -5.92 -5.36 9.54
N GLY A 240 -6.71 -4.74 8.65
CA GLY A 240 -6.22 -4.13 7.42
C GLY A 240 -7.13 -4.30 6.22
N MET A 241 -6.53 -4.26 5.03
CA MET A 241 -7.20 -4.34 3.74
C MET A 241 -6.53 -5.39 2.84
N GLY A 242 -7.34 -6.21 2.18
CA GLY A 242 -6.86 -7.13 1.14
C GLY A 242 -7.39 -6.73 -0.24
N VAL A 243 -6.62 -7.00 -1.28
CA VAL A 243 -7.10 -6.91 -2.65
C VAL A 243 -6.75 -8.16 -3.45
N SER A 244 -7.73 -8.70 -4.16
CA SER A 244 -7.54 -9.77 -5.15
C SER A 244 -7.30 -9.15 -6.51
N THR A 245 -6.43 -9.77 -7.31
CA THR A 245 -6.03 -9.26 -8.62
C THR A 245 -6.41 -10.23 -9.72
N ARG A 246 -6.65 -9.71 -10.93
CA ARG A 246 -6.86 -10.56 -12.12
C ARG A 246 -5.97 -10.11 -13.26
N PHE A 247 -5.27 -11.09 -13.84
CA PHE A 247 -4.42 -10.85 -14.99
C PHE A 247 -5.11 -11.29 -16.28
N LYS A 248 -4.83 -10.59 -17.36
CA LYS A 248 -5.26 -10.97 -18.71
C LYS A 248 -4.10 -10.92 -19.68
N GLN A 249 -4.27 -11.61 -20.80
CA GLN A 249 -3.40 -11.43 -21.96
C GLN A 249 -3.59 -10.00 -22.48
N PRO A 250 -2.50 -9.30 -22.87
CA PRO A 250 -2.65 -8.04 -23.58
C PRO A 250 -3.42 -8.31 -24.90
N SER A 251 -4.42 -7.50 -25.19
CA SER A 251 -5.14 -7.57 -26.46
C SER A 251 -4.46 -6.62 -27.45
N PRO A 252 -4.18 -7.04 -28.70
CA PRO A 252 -3.94 -6.07 -29.76
C PRO A 252 -5.18 -5.19 -29.91
N ALA A 253 -4.99 -3.93 -30.30
CA ALA A 253 -6.10 -3.02 -30.58
C ALA A 253 -6.98 -3.50 -31.75
N VAL A 254 -6.54 -4.45 -32.58
CA VAL A 254 -7.31 -4.96 -33.73
C VAL A 254 -7.04 -6.44 -34.01
N GLY A 255 -8.09 -7.26 -33.91
CA GLY A 255 -8.36 -8.46 -34.73
C GLY A 255 -7.27 -9.53 -34.91
N SER A 256 -7.03 -10.35 -33.89
CA SER A 256 -6.96 -11.83 -34.02
C SER A 256 -6.72 -12.49 -32.66
N PRO A 257 -7.59 -13.40 -32.19
CA PRO A 257 -7.30 -14.22 -31.02
C PRO A 257 -6.42 -15.40 -31.46
N GLY A 258 -5.10 -15.23 -31.45
CA GLY A 258 -4.22 -16.22 -32.05
C GLY A 258 -2.79 -16.21 -31.53
N GLY A 259 -2.57 -16.42 -30.22
CA GLY A 259 -1.22 -16.65 -29.71
C GLY A 259 -1.10 -16.75 -28.19
N SER A 260 -0.26 -17.66 -27.75
CA SER A 260 0.02 -18.12 -26.38
C SER A 260 0.74 -17.10 -25.48
N MET A 261 0.26 -15.86 -25.40
CA MET A 261 0.91 -14.87 -24.55
C MET A 261 0.58 -15.11 -23.08
N PRO A 262 1.55 -15.03 -22.15
CA PRO A 262 1.24 -15.10 -20.72
C PRO A 262 0.36 -13.91 -20.31
N PRO A 263 -0.52 -14.08 -19.30
CA PRO A 263 -1.37 -12.99 -18.81
C PRO A 263 -0.52 -11.95 -18.06
N ARG A 264 0.05 -10.97 -18.77
CA ARG A 264 1.02 -9.98 -18.24
C ARG A 264 0.41 -8.62 -17.87
N VAL A 265 -0.90 -8.46 -18.01
CA VAL A 265 -1.59 -7.19 -17.74
C VAL A 265 -2.51 -7.35 -16.53
N LEU A 266 -2.31 -6.55 -15.50
CA LEU A 266 -3.26 -6.43 -14.39
C LEU A 266 -4.53 -5.73 -14.90
N SER A 267 -5.62 -6.47 -14.92
CA SER A 267 -6.86 -6.06 -15.60
C SER A 267 -7.95 -5.56 -14.67
N SER A 268 -7.94 -6.03 -13.42
CA SER A 268 -8.89 -5.61 -12.41
C SER A 268 -8.40 -5.95 -11.02
N ILE A 269 -8.89 -5.19 -10.04
CA ILE A 269 -8.68 -5.44 -8.63
C ILE A 269 -10.03 -5.45 -7.92
N SER A 270 -10.20 -6.37 -6.98
CA SER A 270 -11.37 -6.45 -6.10
C SER A 270 -10.92 -6.30 -4.66
N GLU A 271 -11.55 -5.40 -3.91
CA GLU A 271 -11.31 -5.27 -2.46
C GLU A 271 -11.92 -6.48 -1.76
N VAL A 272 -11.11 -7.15 -0.95
CA VAL A 272 -11.49 -8.32 -0.16
C VAL A 272 -11.37 -7.97 1.31
N SER A 273 -12.39 -8.28 2.09
CA SER A 273 -12.29 -8.05 3.53
C SER A 273 -11.45 -9.16 4.14
N ILE A 274 -10.46 -8.74 4.91
CA ILE A 274 -9.56 -9.61 5.65
C ILE A 274 -9.81 -9.51 7.17
N ASP A 275 -10.85 -8.79 7.57
CA ASP A 275 -11.31 -8.65 8.96
C ASP A 275 -12.48 -9.61 9.23
N SER A 276 -12.48 -10.21 10.42
CA SER A 276 -13.50 -11.07 11.02
C SER A 276 -14.95 -10.64 10.80
N ARG A 277 -15.22 -9.33 10.71
CA ARG A 277 -16.58 -8.81 10.55
C ARG A 277 -17.14 -9.03 9.14
N ARG A 278 -16.29 -9.24 8.11
CA ARG A 278 -16.70 -9.38 6.70
C ARG A 278 -15.83 -10.33 5.87
N SER A 279 -15.01 -11.17 6.50
CA SER A 279 -14.00 -12.03 5.86
C SER A 279 -14.50 -12.70 4.57
N GLY A 280 -13.76 -12.51 3.48
CA GLY A 280 -14.06 -13.06 2.16
C GLY A 280 -15.14 -12.33 1.35
N GLN A 281 -15.79 -11.29 1.90
CA GLN A 281 -16.70 -10.46 1.12
C GLN A 281 -15.93 -9.49 0.22
N THR A 282 -16.35 -9.42 -1.04
CA THR A 282 -15.93 -8.37 -1.97
C THR A 282 -16.82 -7.14 -1.80
N TYR A 283 -16.22 -5.97 -1.56
CA TYR A 283 -16.98 -4.74 -1.30
C TYR A 283 -16.57 -3.55 -2.18
N GLY A 284 -15.54 -3.71 -3.02
CA GLY A 284 -15.09 -2.68 -3.95
C GLY A 284 -14.48 -3.29 -5.21
N TYR A 285 -14.55 -2.58 -6.32
CA TYR A 285 -13.94 -2.96 -7.59
C TYR A 285 -13.17 -1.79 -8.17
N TRP A 286 -11.92 -2.03 -8.57
CA TRP A 286 -11.06 -1.00 -9.14
C TRP A 286 -10.95 -1.24 -10.63
N SER A 287 -11.06 -0.16 -11.38
CA SER A 287 -10.81 -0.19 -12.81
C SER A 287 -9.32 -0.09 -13.07
N CYS A 288 -8.79 -1.01 -13.88
CA CYS A 288 -7.49 -0.85 -14.52
C CYS A 288 -7.78 -0.52 -15.99
N PRO A 289 -7.99 0.76 -16.35
CA PRO A 289 -8.39 1.11 -17.70
C PRO A 289 -7.30 0.74 -18.70
N SER A 290 -7.69 0.39 -19.93
CA SER A 290 -6.74 0.07 -20.99
C SER A 290 -5.80 1.23 -21.33
N ASP A 291 -6.21 2.46 -21.04
CA ASP A 291 -5.38 3.66 -21.16
C ASP A 291 -4.18 3.69 -20.20
N MET A 292 -4.17 2.82 -19.19
CA MET A 292 -3.12 2.67 -18.18
C MET A 292 -2.31 1.38 -18.34
N TYR A 293 -2.40 0.73 -19.50
CA TYR A 293 -1.52 -0.37 -19.86
C TYR A 293 -0.44 0.17 -20.79
N PHE A 294 0.82 -0.09 -20.47
CA PHE A 294 1.94 0.38 -21.26
C PHE A 294 2.85 -0.79 -21.63
N MET A 295 3.16 -0.93 -22.91
CA MET A 295 4.18 -1.86 -23.38
C MET A 295 5.57 -1.35 -22.99
N ILE A 296 6.41 -2.20 -22.41
CA ILE A 296 7.78 -1.87 -22.04
C ILE A 296 8.67 -2.11 -23.26
N VAL A 297 9.21 -1.03 -23.82
CA VAL A 297 10.11 -1.06 -24.98
C VAL A 297 11.53 -0.77 -24.51
N LEU A 298 12.45 -1.67 -24.85
CA LEU A 298 13.87 -1.48 -24.55
C LEU A 298 14.48 -0.35 -25.40
N PRO A 299 15.45 0.42 -24.88
CA PRO A 299 16.13 1.45 -25.66
C PRO A 299 16.78 0.89 -26.94
N GLU A 300 17.39 -0.30 -26.89
CA GLU A 300 18.06 -0.91 -28.03
C GLU A 300 17.08 -1.23 -29.19
N ALA A 301 15.81 -1.47 -28.88
CA ALA A 301 14.79 -1.69 -29.91
C ALA A 301 14.43 -0.40 -30.68
N LEU A 302 14.65 0.77 -30.08
CA LEU A 302 14.42 2.06 -30.73
C LEU A 302 15.55 2.45 -31.68
N ASP A 303 16.76 1.90 -31.49
CA ASP A 303 17.85 2.06 -32.44
C ASP A 303 17.51 1.38 -33.79
N ASP A 304 16.81 0.23 -33.73
CA ASP A 304 16.34 -0.50 -34.90
C ASP A 304 15.05 0.11 -35.50
N ASP A 305 14.09 0.49 -34.64
CA ASP A 305 12.83 1.10 -35.05
C ASP A 305 12.40 2.22 -34.08
N PRO A 306 12.76 3.49 -34.37
CA PRO A 306 12.40 4.64 -33.53
C PRO A 306 10.89 4.92 -33.54
N THR A 307 10.12 4.25 -34.41
CA THR A 307 8.67 4.41 -34.46
C THR A 307 7.93 3.51 -33.47
N LEU A 308 8.61 2.61 -32.74
CA LEU A 308 7.97 1.78 -31.72
C LEU A 308 7.45 2.60 -30.54
N CYS A 309 8.23 3.56 -30.04
CA CYS A 309 7.86 4.39 -28.89
C CYS A 309 8.52 5.76 -28.95
N ALA A 310 7.78 6.82 -28.64
CA ALA A 310 8.37 8.15 -28.46
C ALA A 310 9.10 8.27 -27.11
N THR A 311 10.23 8.99 -27.10
CA THR A 311 11.02 9.32 -25.90
C THR A 311 10.93 10.81 -25.56
N ASP A 312 9.84 11.45 -25.93
CA ASP A 312 9.60 12.87 -25.66
C ASP A 312 9.49 13.15 -24.16
N GLN A 313 9.80 14.38 -23.77
CA GLN A 313 9.54 14.86 -22.41
C GLN A 313 8.03 14.87 -22.13
N ASP A 314 7.69 14.76 -20.85
CA ASP A 314 6.30 14.94 -20.42
C ASP A 314 5.74 16.29 -20.88
N PRO A 315 4.44 16.36 -21.19
CA PRO A 315 3.80 17.65 -21.41
C PRO A 315 3.87 18.47 -20.13
N THR A 316 3.98 19.80 -20.30
CA THR A 316 4.10 20.76 -19.17
C THR A 316 2.96 20.66 -18.16
N SER A 317 1.78 20.22 -18.61
CA SER A 317 0.64 19.93 -17.74
C SER A 317 0.18 18.48 -17.93
N LEU A 318 0.16 17.72 -16.84
CA LEU A 318 -0.40 16.37 -16.78
C LEU A 318 -1.87 16.41 -16.36
N SER A 319 -2.72 15.63 -17.03
CA SER A 319 -4.06 15.28 -16.55
C SER A 319 -3.99 14.44 -15.26
N GLU A 320 -5.10 14.30 -14.53
CA GLU A 320 -5.12 13.49 -13.29
C GLU A 320 -4.72 12.03 -13.53
N LEU A 321 -5.14 11.42 -14.66
CA LEU A 321 -4.73 10.06 -15.02
C LEU A 321 -3.23 10.00 -15.30
N GLN A 322 -2.68 10.99 -16.00
CA GLN A 322 -1.23 11.05 -16.26
C GLN A 322 -0.42 11.26 -14.98
N LYS A 323 -0.91 12.09 -14.05
CA LYS A 323 -0.31 12.24 -12.71
C LYS A 323 -0.32 10.91 -11.97
N ALA A 324 -1.43 10.18 -11.99
CA ALA A 324 -1.53 8.86 -11.38
C ALA A 324 -0.51 7.89 -11.99
N VAL A 325 -0.36 7.87 -13.31
CA VAL A 325 0.67 7.07 -13.97
C VAL A 325 2.08 7.48 -13.52
N ARG A 326 2.39 8.78 -13.44
CA ARG A 326 3.69 9.27 -12.96
C ARG A 326 3.99 8.99 -11.49
N ARG A 327 2.98 8.73 -10.66
CA ARG A 327 3.18 8.24 -9.29
C ARG A 327 3.66 6.80 -9.24
N SER A 328 3.51 6.02 -10.31
CA SER A 328 4.04 4.65 -10.40
C SER A 328 5.24 4.54 -11.34
N LEU A 329 5.27 5.35 -12.39
CA LEU A 329 6.30 5.40 -13.42
C LEU A 329 7.01 6.75 -13.37
N PHE A 330 8.00 6.82 -12.50
CA PHE A 330 8.73 8.04 -12.21
C PHE A 330 9.36 8.69 -13.44
N ALA A 331 9.37 10.03 -13.46
CA ALA A 331 9.85 10.80 -14.60
C ALA A 331 11.37 10.69 -14.78
N GLU A 332 12.10 10.46 -13.71
CA GLU A 332 13.53 10.19 -13.65
C GLU A 332 13.93 8.82 -14.23
N ASP A 333 12.97 7.92 -14.38
CA ASP A 333 13.21 6.51 -14.70
C ASP A 333 12.65 6.10 -16.07
N TRP A 334 11.55 6.75 -16.49
CA TRP A 334 10.79 6.36 -17.67
C TRP A 334 10.45 7.52 -18.60
N TYR A 335 10.66 7.32 -19.89
CA TYR A 335 9.90 8.01 -20.94
C TYR A 335 8.54 7.33 -21.12
N ILE A 336 7.50 8.12 -21.39
CA ILE A 336 6.13 7.62 -21.59
C ILE A 336 5.57 8.18 -22.89
N ASP A 337 5.28 7.30 -23.85
CA ASP A 337 4.48 7.64 -25.03
C ASP A 337 3.00 7.40 -24.71
N TRP A 338 2.31 8.48 -24.37
CA TRP A 338 0.89 8.46 -24.03
C TRP A 338 -0.01 8.05 -25.21
N THR A 339 0.48 8.21 -26.44
CA THR A 339 -0.28 7.95 -27.68
C THR A 339 -0.14 6.48 -28.07
N LYS A 340 1.09 5.96 -28.12
CA LYS A 340 1.38 4.56 -28.47
C LYS A 340 1.26 3.61 -27.29
N LYS A 341 1.06 4.13 -26.07
CA LYS A 341 0.90 3.35 -24.84
C LYS A 341 2.10 2.45 -24.60
N CYS A 342 3.28 3.05 -24.62
CA CYS A 342 4.53 2.38 -24.31
C CYS A 342 5.40 3.23 -23.40
N ILE A 343 6.31 2.57 -22.70
CA ILE A 343 7.30 3.19 -21.84
C ILE A 343 8.69 2.68 -22.17
N VAL A 344 9.67 3.57 -22.03
CA VAL A 344 11.07 3.30 -22.35
C VAL A 344 11.92 3.68 -21.13
N PRO A 345 12.81 2.79 -20.66
CA PRO A 345 13.79 3.14 -19.65
C PRO A 345 14.65 4.34 -20.06
N LYS A 346 14.98 5.22 -19.12
CA LYS A 346 16.01 6.23 -19.37
C LYS A 346 17.40 5.59 -19.40
N GLU A 347 18.34 6.26 -20.06
CA GLU A 347 19.73 5.82 -20.12
C GLU A 347 20.30 5.59 -18.71
N GLY A 348 21.02 4.47 -18.53
CA GLY A 348 21.55 4.06 -17.23
C GLY A 348 20.51 3.48 -16.27
N ARG A 349 19.24 3.40 -16.67
CA ARG A 349 18.20 2.74 -15.87
C ARG A 349 18.00 1.29 -16.25
N SER A 350 18.16 0.88 -17.50
CA SER A 350 18.16 -0.55 -17.90
C SER A 350 19.57 -1.11 -18.06
N THR A 351 19.71 -2.42 -17.86
CA THR A 351 20.95 -3.18 -18.11
C THR A 351 20.80 -4.10 -19.32
N ALA A 352 21.91 -4.50 -19.94
CA ALA A 352 21.86 -5.54 -20.96
C ALA A 352 21.30 -6.84 -20.33
N GLY A 353 20.34 -7.50 -20.99
CA GLY A 353 19.62 -8.64 -20.42
C GLY A 353 18.32 -8.28 -19.70
N SER A 354 18.12 -7.03 -19.28
CA SER A 354 16.84 -6.32 -19.42
C SER A 354 15.53 -7.11 -19.39
N CYS A 355 15.13 -7.87 -18.36
CA CYS A 355 13.88 -8.68 -18.30
C CYS A 355 13.71 -9.80 -19.36
N TYR A 356 14.53 -9.80 -20.40
CA TYR A 356 14.44 -10.70 -21.55
C TYR A 356 15.63 -11.67 -21.61
N GLY A 357 16.58 -11.55 -20.68
CA GLY A 357 17.79 -12.34 -20.60
C GLY A 357 18.79 -12.02 -21.71
N ILE A 358 20.00 -12.58 -21.55
CA ILE A 358 21.07 -12.50 -22.55
C ILE A 358 21.14 -13.84 -23.28
N ASN A 359 21.19 -13.79 -24.61
CA ASN A 359 21.47 -14.96 -25.42
C ASN A 359 22.94 -15.36 -25.22
N SER A 360 23.16 -16.54 -24.67
CA SER A 360 24.50 -17.04 -24.31
C SER A 360 25.48 -17.13 -25.49
N ASN A 361 24.99 -17.30 -26.72
CA ASN A 361 25.84 -17.40 -27.91
C ASN A 361 26.26 -16.04 -28.45
N THR A 362 25.36 -15.05 -28.43
CA THR A 362 25.61 -13.71 -29.01
C THR A 362 26.05 -12.68 -27.98
N GLN A 363 25.85 -12.97 -26.68
CA GLN A 363 26.02 -12.03 -25.57
C GLN A 363 25.17 -10.76 -25.72
N GLN A 364 24.09 -10.83 -26.50
CA GLN A 364 23.12 -9.76 -26.70
C GLN A 364 21.81 -10.10 -26.00
N THR A 365 21.05 -9.08 -25.61
CA THR A 365 19.67 -9.25 -25.12
C THR A 365 18.84 -10.02 -26.16
N HIS A 366 18.00 -10.95 -25.72
CA HIS A 366 17.12 -11.65 -26.64
C HIS A 366 16.21 -10.68 -27.39
N LYS A 367 16.06 -10.88 -28.70
CA LYS A 367 15.16 -10.10 -29.55
C LYS A 367 13.72 -10.22 -29.05
N VAL A 368 13.02 -9.09 -28.98
CA VAL A 368 11.62 -9.00 -28.56
C VAL A 368 10.74 -8.68 -29.76
N ASN A 369 9.59 -9.33 -29.86
CA ASN A 369 8.60 -9.08 -30.90
C ASN A 369 7.66 -7.94 -30.47
N TYR A 370 7.92 -6.69 -30.88
CA TYR A 370 7.03 -5.57 -30.53
C TYR A 370 5.88 -5.36 -31.50
N THR A 371 5.94 -5.92 -32.71
CA THR A 371 5.02 -5.59 -33.81
C THR A 371 4.06 -6.71 -34.17
N THR A 372 4.53 -7.96 -34.21
CA THR A 372 3.73 -9.13 -34.63
C THR A 372 3.46 -10.11 -33.50
N TRP A 373 3.75 -9.76 -32.24
CA TRP A 373 3.50 -10.62 -31.08
C TRP A 373 2.07 -11.19 -30.98
N PRO A 374 1.00 -10.53 -31.47
CA PRO A 374 -0.33 -11.13 -31.42
C PRO A 374 -0.47 -12.39 -32.29
N ALA A 375 0.44 -12.59 -33.25
CA ALA A 375 0.51 -13.79 -34.09
C ALA A 375 1.37 -14.91 -33.45
N GLY A 376 2.07 -14.62 -32.34
CA GLY A 376 2.95 -15.55 -31.65
C GLY A 376 4.26 -14.90 -31.18
N CYS A 377 4.74 -15.33 -30.02
CA CYS A 377 6.02 -14.93 -29.44
C CYS A 377 6.40 -15.91 -28.32
N GLY A 378 7.69 -15.98 -27.96
CA GLY A 378 8.16 -16.81 -26.85
C GLY A 378 9.56 -17.38 -27.07
N PHE A 379 10.05 -18.14 -26.08
CA PHE A 379 11.32 -18.85 -26.23
C PHE A 379 11.24 -19.85 -27.39
N GLY A 380 12.20 -19.79 -28.30
CA GLY A 380 12.25 -20.66 -29.48
C GLY A 380 11.34 -20.25 -30.64
N HIS A 381 10.59 -19.14 -30.53
CA HIS A 381 9.90 -18.55 -31.67
C HIS A 381 10.86 -17.76 -32.56
N GLU A 382 10.70 -17.88 -33.87
CA GLU A 382 11.51 -17.14 -34.87
C GLU A 382 11.37 -15.62 -34.70
N ASP A 383 10.18 -15.16 -34.29
CA ASP A 383 9.88 -13.74 -34.12
C ASP A 383 10.42 -13.15 -32.81
N GLY A 384 10.93 -13.97 -31.89
CA GLY A 384 11.51 -13.53 -30.62
C GLY A 384 10.57 -13.62 -29.42
N LEU A 385 11.00 -13.02 -28.30
CA LEU A 385 10.29 -13.05 -27.02
C LEU A 385 9.06 -12.13 -27.02
N CYS A 386 8.09 -12.48 -26.18
CA CYS A 386 6.89 -11.68 -25.95
C CYS A 386 7.20 -10.39 -25.19
N PRO A 387 6.60 -9.24 -25.50
CA PRO A 387 6.83 -7.99 -24.78
C PRO A 387 6.24 -8.02 -23.37
N HIS A 388 6.83 -7.24 -22.47
CA HIS A 388 6.34 -7.01 -21.12
C HIS A 388 5.51 -5.73 -21.04
N PHE A 389 4.68 -5.64 -19.99
CA PHE A 389 3.75 -4.55 -19.76
C PHE A 389 3.85 -4.00 -18.33
N ALA A 390 3.56 -2.71 -18.21
CA ALA A 390 3.14 -2.05 -16.98
C ALA A 390 1.63 -1.82 -17.02
N SER A 391 0.97 -1.94 -15.88
CA SER A 391 -0.47 -1.75 -15.74
C SER A 391 -0.75 -1.07 -14.41
N ILE A 392 -1.59 -0.03 -14.43
CA ILE A 392 -1.94 0.75 -13.24
C ILE A 392 -3.45 0.70 -13.04
N CYS A 393 -3.85 0.45 -11.79
CA CYS A 393 -5.22 0.36 -11.34
C CYS A 393 -5.47 1.43 -10.29
N LEU A 394 -6.62 2.11 -10.40
CA LEU A 394 -7.02 3.15 -9.47
C LEU A 394 -8.32 2.76 -8.79
N ARG A 395 -8.39 3.02 -7.50
CA ARG A 395 -9.63 2.98 -6.75
C ARG A 395 -10.55 4.11 -7.25
N PRO A 396 -11.83 3.83 -7.54
CA PRO A 396 -12.77 4.81 -8.11
C PRO A 396 -13.14 5.94 -7.17
#